data_AF-A0A7D3WSV1-F1
#
_entry.id   AF-A0A7D3WSV1-F1
#
_cell.length_a   1.000
_cell.length_b   1.000
_cell.length_c   1.000
_cell.angle_alpha   90.00
_cell.angle_beta   90.00
_cell.angle_gamma   90.00
#
_symmetry.space_group_name_H-M   'P 1'
#
loop_
_entity.id
_entity.type
_entity.pdbx_description
1 polymer ?
#
loop_
_entity_poly.entity_id
_entity_poly.type
_entity_poly.pdbx_seq_one_letter_code
_entity_poly.pdbx_strand_id
1 'polypeptide(L)'
;MPASPPLPPAGAALPPRRFTDLLRHGRYTFTERELMEHLRMTYRTIKQREADPSTLTIAELLRVADLLNEPVQAIIAVVLAEVQAEGYPTVGTPSS
;
A
#
# COMPACT_ATOMS: atom_id res chain seq x y z
N MET A 1 -9.02 35.15 24.67
CA MET A 1 -8.16 34.31 23.80
C MET A 1 -8.40 32.86 24.17
N PRO A 2 -9.25 32.10 23.45
CA PRO A 2 -9.35 30.67 23.68
C PRO A 2 -8.08 29.99 23.14
N ALA A 3 -7.43 29.19 23.97
CA ALA A 3 -6.26 28.41 23.60
C ALA A 3 -6.65 27.37 22.54
N SER A 4 -5.93 27.35 21.42
CA SER A 4 -6.09 26.33 20.39
C SER A 4 -5.84 24.93 20.98
N PRO A 5 -6.63 23.90 20.60
CA PRO A 5 -6.36 22.53 21.00
C PRO A 5 -4.97 22.09 20.49
N PRO A 6 -4.27 21.20 21.23
CA PRO A 6 -2.96 20.73 20.81
C PRO A 6 -3.08 20.01 19.46
N LEU A 7 -2.22 20.39 18.51
CA LEU A 7 -2.06 19.68 17.24
C LEU A 7 -1.71 18.21 17.55
N PRO A 8 -2.30 17.23 16.83
CA PRO A 8 -1.90 15.85 16.99
C PRO A 8 -0.40 15.71 16.66
N PRO A 9 0.34 14.81 17.33
CA PRO A 9 1.75 14.61 17.05
C PRO A 9 1.92 14.28 15.57
N ALA A 10 2.73 15.08 14.88
CA ALA A 10 3.24 14.79 13.54
C ALA A 10 4.06 13.50 13.61
N GLY A 11 3.38 12.36 13.51
CA GLY A 11 3.97 11.06 13.86
C GLY A 11 3.01 10.03 14.43
N ALA A 12 1.69 10.22 14.33
CA ALA A 12 0.80 9.06 14.28
C ALA A 12 1.15 8.29 12.99
N ALA A 13 2.19 7.46 13.07
CA ALA A 13 2.53 6.49 12.07
C ALA A 13 1.31 5.58 11.95
N LEU A 14 0.44 5.90 11.00
CA LEU A 14 -0.50 4.94 10.47
C LEU A 14 0.36 3.69 10.17
N PRO A 15 -0.05 2.50 10.64
CA PRO A 15 0.71 1.28 10.40
C PRO A 15 1.10 1.23 8.93
N PRO A 16 2.34 0.81 8.59
CA PRO A 16 2.83 0.85 7.22
C PRO A 16 1.80 0.16 6.34
N ARG A 17 1.11 0.97 5.53
CA ARG A 17 -0.03 0.53 4.74
C ARG A 17 0.53 -0.43 3.72
N ARG A 18 0.14 -1.70 3.73
CA ARG A 18 0.62 -2.68 2.75
C ARG A 18 -0.20 -2.60 1.47
N PHE A 19 0.39 -3.04 0.36
CA PHE A 19 -0.30 -3.19 -0.92
C PHE A 19 -1.55 -4.06 -0.78
N THR A 20 -1.44 -5.18 -0.06
CA THR A 20 -2.61 -6.06 0.20
C THR A 20 -3.70 -5.34 0.99
N ASP A 21 -3.35 -4.44 1.92
CA ASP A 21 -4.33 -3.66 2.68
C ASP A 21 -5.08 -2.65 1.80
N LEU A 22 -4.44 -2.13 0.75
CA LEU A 22 -5.13 -1.27 -0.22
C LEU A 22 -6.27 -1.99 -0.93
N LEU A 23 -6.08 -3.29 -1.25
CA LEU A 23 -7.05 -4.09 -1.99
C LEU A 23 -8.11 -4.74 -1.10
N ARG A 24 -7.74 -5.14 0.13
CA ARG A 24 -8.60 -5.97 1.01
C ARG A 24 -9.20 -5.23 2.19
N HIS A 25 -8.51 -4.21 2.70
CA HIS A 25 -8.90 -3.45 3.89
C HIS A 25 -9.03 -1.95 3.60
N GLY A 26 -9.12 -1.59 2.31
CA GLY A 26 -9.30 -0.23 1.85
C GLY A 26 -10.73 0.27 2.09
N ARG A 27 -11.00 1.45 1.55
CA ARG A 27 -12.35 2.04 1.53
C ARG A 27 -13.36 1.17 0.76
N TYR A 28 -12.87 0.38 -0.18
CA TYR A 28 -13.66 -0.48 -1.04
C TYR A 28 -13.36 -1.95 -0.72
N THR A 29 -14.41 -2.77 -0.72
CA THR A 29 -14.30 -4.22 -0.61
C THR A 29 -14.59 -4.82 -1.98
N PHE A 30 -13.56 -5.37 -2.61
CA PHE A 30 -13.70 -6.03 -3.91
C PHE A 30 -13.76 -7.54 -3.74
N THR A 31 -14.67 -8.17 -4.46
CA THR A 31 -14.64 -9.62 -4.67
C THR A 31 -13.44 -10.00 -5.54
N GLU A 32 -13.03 -11.27 -5.47
CA GLU A 32 -11.92 -11.76 -6.28
C GLU A 32 -12.17 -11.58 -7.79
N ARG A 33 -13.43 -11.76 -8.22
CA ARG A 33 -13.83 -11.58 -9.62
C ARG A 33 -13.66 -10.12 -10.07
N GLU A 34 -14.07 -9.17 -9.23
CA GLU A 34 -13.91 -7.74 -9.52
C GLU A 34 -12.43 -7.35 -9.60
N LEU A 35 -11.59 -7.84 -8.70
CA LEU A 35 -10.15 -7.60 -8.77
C LEU A 35 -9.55 -8.14 -10.07
N MET A 36 -9.91 -9.37 -10.45
CA MET A 36 -9.45 -9.97 -11.71
C MET A 36 -9.86 -9.15 -12.94
N GLU A 37 -11.10 -8.68 -12.96
CA GLU A 37 -11.66 -7.89 -14.06
C GLU A 37 -10.99 -6.51 -14.17
N HIS A 38 -10.98 -5.75 -13.08
CA HIS A 38 -10.44 -4.39 -13.05
C HIS A 38 -8.92 -4.35 -13.23
N LEU A 39 -8.21 -5.26 -12.56
CA LEU A 39 -6.75 -5.33 -12.69
C LEU A 39 -6.35 -6.04 -13.98
N ARG A 40 -7.28 -6.67 -14.71
CA ARG A 40 -7.01 -7.52 -15.89
C ARG A 40 -5.91 -8.54 -15.60
N MET A 41 -6.05 -9.24 -14.48
CA MET A 41 -5.11 -10.22 -13.96
C MET A 41 -5.83 -11.52 -13.63
N THR A 42 -5.07 -12.62 -13.63
CA THR A 42 -5.57 -13.87 -13.05
C THR A 42 -5.50 -13.81 -11.52
N TYR A 43 -6.33 -14.61 -10.85
CA TYR A 43 -6.25 -14.81 -9.41
C TYR A 43 -4.83 -15.12 -8.92
N ARG A 44 -4.14 -16.03 -9.62
CA ARG A 44 -2.77 -16.42 -9.29
C ARG A 44 -1.81 -15.23 -9.36
N THR A 45 -1.94 -14.41 -10.40
CA THR A 45 -1.12 -13.20 -10.57
C THR A 45 -1.38 -12.22 -9.43
N ILE A 46 -2.65 -11.97 -9.07
CA ILE A 46 -3.00 -11.10 -7.95
C ILE A 46 -2.35 -11.59 -6.65
N LYS A 47 -2.48 -12.88 -6.34
CA LYS A 47 -1.86 -13.47 -5.14
C LYS A 47 -0.33 -13.35 -5.14
N GLN A 48 0.30 -13.47 -6.30
CA GLN A 48 1.74 -13.27 -6.42
C GLN A 48 2.13 -11.80 -6.14
N ARG A 49 1.36 -10.82 -6.65
CA ARG A 49 1.61 -9.40 -6.37
C ARG A 49 1.30 -9.00 -4.93
N GLU A 50 0.29 -9.60 -4.31
CA GLU A 50 -0.02 -9.42 -2.89
C GLU A 50 1.10 -9.97 -1.98
N ALA A 51 1.77 -11.05 -2.41
CA ALA A 51 2.88 -11.65 -1.69
C ALA A 51 4.23 -10.97 -1.95
N ASP A 52 4.44 -10.42 -3.15
CA ASP A 52 5.65 -9.71 -3.54
C ASP A 52 5.31 -8.50 -4.45
N PRO A 53 5.11 -7.32 -3.84
CA PRO A 53 4.70 -6.12 -4.57
C PRO A 53 5.85 -5.51 -5.40
N SER A 54 7.10 -5.95 -5.23
CA SER A 54 8.25 -5.47 -6.02
C SER A 54 8.13 -5.81 -7.51
N THR A 55 7.31 -6.81 -7.82
CA THR A 55 7.11 -7.32 -9.18
C THR A 55 6.00 -6.58 -9.94
N LEU A 56 5.32 -5.62 -9.31
CA LEU A 56 4.28 -4.80 -9.93
C LEU A 56 4.85 -3.92 -11.04
N THR A 57 4.22 -3.96 -12.22
CA THR A 57 4.54 -3.06 -13.32
C THR A 57 3.82 -1.72 -13.18
N ILE A 58 4.32 -0.68 -13.83
CA ILE A 58 3.67 0.64 -13.87
C ILE A 58 2.22 0.56 -14.38
N ALA A 59 1.96 -0.26 -15.40
CA ALA A 59 0.61 -0.44 -15.93
C ALA A 59 -0.34 -1.12 -14.94
N GLU A 60 0.17 -1.97 -14.04
CA GLU A 60 -0.61 -2.58 -12.98
C GLU A 60 -0.88 -1.58 -11.86
N LEU A 61 0.11 -0.75 -11.49
CA LEU A 61 -0.05 0.33 -10.51
C LEU A 61 -1.07 1.38 -10.96
N LEU A 62 -1.08 1.75 -12.24
CA LEU A 62 -2.10 2.64 -12.81
C LEU A 62 -3.50 2.04 -12.71
N ARG A 63 -3.67 0.75 -13.02
CA ARG A 63 -4.96 0.06 -12.87
C ARG A 63 -5.42 0.00 -11.41
N VAL A 64 -4.51 -0.18 -10.46
CA VAL A 64 -4.83 -0.13 -9.02
C VAL A 64 -5.25 1.27 -8.61
N ALA A 65 -4.56 2.31 -9.09
CA ALA A 65 -4.92 3.70 -8.84
C ALA A 65 -6.33 4.02 -9.36
N ASP A 66 -6.64 3.61 -10.59
CA ASP A 66 -7.97 3.74 -11.19
C ASP A 66 -9.03 2.99 -10.38
N LEU A 67 -8.75 1.74 -9.98
CA LEU A 67 -9.66 0.91 -9.18
C LEU A 67 -9.99 1.54 -7.83
N LEU A 68 -8.99 2.11 -7.16
CA LEU A 68 -9.15 2.73 -5.85
C LEU A 68 -9.61 4.19 -5.93
N ASN A 69 -9.66 4.77 -7.12
CA ASN A 69 -9.89 6.20 -7.35
C ASN A 69 -8.95 7.07 -6.50
N GLU A 70 -7.66 6.71 -6.50
CA GLU A 70 -6.57 7.34 -5.75
C GLU A 70 -5.46 7.77 -6.72
N PRO A 71 -4.65 8.79 -6.40
CA PRO A 71 -3.54 9.19 -7.25
C PRO A 71 -2.47 8.08 -7.30
N VAL A 72 -1.95 7.77 -8.50
CA VAL A 72 -0.95 6.71 -8.69
C VAL A 72 0.30 6.91 -7.83
N GLN A 73 0.67 8.15 -7.53
CA GLN A 73 1.81 8.48 -6.67
C GLN A 73 1.61 7.97 -5.24
N ALA A 74 0.38 7.98 -4.71
CA ALA A 74 0.08 7.43 -3.39
C ALA A 74 0.21 5.90 -3.38
N ILE A 75 -0.25 5.23 -4.45
CA ILE A 75 -0.10 3.78 -4.62
C ILE A 75 1.38 3.39 -4.71
N ILE A 76 2.15 4.12 -5.52
CA ILE A 76 3.60 3.93 -5.66
C ILE A 76 4.31 4.13 -4.31
N ALA A 77 3.97 5.19 -3.56
CA ALA A 77 4.59 5.45 -2.27
C ALA A 77 4.37 4.31 -1.28
N VAL A 78 3.17 3.72 -1.25
CA VAL A 78 2.86 2.53 -0.44
C VAL A 78 3.72 1.34 -0.86
N VAL A 79 3.72 1.00 -2.15
CA VAL A 79 4.47 -0.16 -2.66
C VAL A 79 5.97 0.01 -2.44
N LEU A 80 6.52 1.21 -2.67
CA LEU A 80 7.94 1.49 -2.43
C LEU A 80 8.30 1.39 -0.95
N ALA A 81 7.46 1.89 -0.05
CA ALA A 81 7.69 1.79 1.38
C ALA A 81 7.69 0.32 1.85
N GLU A 82 6.79 -0.50 1.34
CA GLU A 82 6.73 -1.94 1.64
C GLU A 82 7.96 -2.68 1.12
N VAL A 83 8.31 -2.52 -0.16
CA VAL A 83 9.49 -3.15 -0.78
C VAL A 83 10.78 -2.75 -0.07
N GLN A 84 10.90 -1.49 0.35
CA GLN A 84 12.05 -1.04 1.14
C GLN A 84 12.05 -1.69 2.52
N ALA A 85 10.91 -1.77 3.20
CA ALA A 85 10.82 -2.42 4.51
C ALA A 85 11.15 -3.92 4.45
N GLU A 86 10.83 -4.61 3.35
CA GLU A 86 11.19 -6.01 3.13
C GLU A 86 12.68 -6.19 2.75
N GLY A 87 13.28 -5.21 2.08
CA GLY A 87 14.68 -5.24 1.64
C GLY A 87 15.70 -4.81 2.70
N TYR A 88 15.30 -4.14 3.77
CA TYR A 88 16.16 -3.81 4.90
C TYR A 88 16.09 -4.92 5.97
N PRO A 89 17.12 -5.77 6.16
CA PRO A 89 17.34 -6.31 7.49
C PRO A 89 17.52 -5.10 8.40
N THR A 90 16.77 -5.03 9.50
CA THR A 90 17.00 -4.08 10.57
C THR A 90 18.48 -4.13 10.94
N VAL A 91 19.26 -3.17 10.43
CA VAL A 91 20.65 -2.94 10.84
C VAL A 91 20.61 -2.76 12.35
N GLY A 92 21.33 -3.65 13.02
CA GLY A 92 21.29 -3.82 14.46
C GLY A 92 21.31 -2.48 15.21
N THR A 93 20.41 -2.37 16.18
CA THR A 93 20.54 -1.45 17.29
C THR A 93 21.95 -1.61 17.89
N PRO A 94 22.84 -0.58 17.83
CA PRO A 94 23.98 -0.58 18.71
C PRO A 94 23.45 -0.19 20.09
N SER A 95 23.29 -1.19 20.95
CA SER A 95 23.11 -0.93 22.38
C SER A 95 24.35 -0.17 22.88
N SER A 96 24.14 1.07 23.31
CA SER A 96 25.09 1.84 24.13
C SER A 96 25.12 1.31 25.56
#